data_AF-A0A6N9P5R8-F1
#
_entry.id   AF-A0A6N9P5R8-F1
#
_cell.length_a   1.000
_cell.length_b   1.000
_cell.length_c   1.000
_cell.angle_alpha   90.00
_cell.angle_beta   90.00
_cell.angle_gamma   90.00
#
_symmetry.space_group_name_H-M   'P 1'
#
loop_
_entity.id
_entity.type
_entity.pdbx_description
1 polymer ?
#
loop_
_entity_poly.entity_id
_entity_poly.type
_entity_poly.pdbx_seq_one_letter_code
_entity_poly.pdbx_strand_id
1 'polypeptide(L)'
;MDKKCYPDLQEQYLADPKSGPCPFYEVGDKFIFERYGGEDTFWREGNGTQCAEAWDCISRYIYTALQGGSIMRGWTNDERMMIACCNDGTRPVIFRIERQDYLAVKINGMSCEKCAERVKTALESVKMVERVEVRLEKGWAEVFVRRDAPPEEEALREAVEGAGYSVAGID
;
A
#
# COMPACT_ATOMS: atom_id res chain seq x y z
N MET A 1 0.40 1.68 -33.13
CA MET A 1 1.37 1.66 -32.02
C MET A 1 2.59 0.89 -32.47
N ASP A 2 3.79 1.30 -32.05
CA ASP A 2 5.06 0.64 -32.35
C ASP A 2 5.69 0.15 -31.03
N LYS A 3 6.29 -1.04 -31.03
CA LYS A 3 6.94 -1.64 -29.86
C LYS A 3 8.46 -1.57 -30.06
N LYS A 4 9.09 -0.55 -29.48
CA LYS A 4 10.56 -0.45 -29.46
C LYS A 4 11.13 -1.02 -28.17
N CYS A 5 12.19 -1.79 -28.33
CA CYS A 5 13.03 -2.30 -27.25
C CYS A 5 14.43 -1.73 -27.45
N TYR A 6 15.08 -1.26 -26.39
CA TYR A 6 16.44 -0.69 -26.41
C TYR A 6 17.37 -1.58 -25.55
N PRO A 7 17.95 -2.64 -26.14
CA PRO A 7 18.67 -3.66 -25.38
C PRO A 7 19.90 -3.13 -24.65
N ASP A 8 20.57 -2.13 -25.24
CA ASP A 8 21.72 -1.42 -24.66
C ASP A 8 21.37 -0.73 -23.34
N LEU A 9 20.19 -0.12 -23.25
CA LEU A 9 19.71 0.49 -22.02
C LEU A 9 19.23 -0.56 -21.00
N GLN A 10 18.66 -1.68 -21.45
CA GLN A 10 18.27 -2.76 -20.53
C GLN A 10 19.48 -3.38 -19.85
N GLU A 11 20.54 -3.65 -20.63
CA GLU A 11 21.77 -4.23 -20.12
C GLU A 11 22.50 -3.30 -19.14
N GLN A 12 22.46 -1.99 -19.38
CA GLN A 12 23.16 -1.02 -18.54
C GLN A 12 22.43 -0.69 -17.23
N TYR A 13 21.09 -0.69 -17.23
CA TYR A 13 20.32 -0.06 -16.15
C TYR A 13 19.27 -0.94 -15.47
N LEU A 14 18.87 -2.08 -16.04
CA LEU A 14 17.83 -2.94 -15.44
C LEU A 14 18.44 -4.05 -14.58
N ALA A 15 17.75 -4.38 -13.49
CA ALA A 15 18.12 -5.50 -12.62
C ALA A 15 18.02 -6.87 -13.34
N ASP A 16 17.06 -6.99 -14.27
CA ASP A 16 17.05 -8.04 -15.29
C ASP A 16 17.43 -7.42 -16.65
N PRO A 17 18.64 -7.68 -17.15
CA PRO A 17 19.14 -7.03 -18.37
C PRO A 17 18.47 -7.55 -19.66
N LYS A 18 17.56 -8.52 -19.58
CA LYS A 18 16.90 -9.16 -20.75
C LYS A 18 15.38 -9.10 -20.70
N SER A 19 14.80 -8.12 -20.02
CA SER A 19 13.34 -8.00 -19.86
C SER A 19 12.57 -7.83 -21.17
N GLY A 20 13.20 -7.40 -22.26
CA GLY A 20 12.62 -7.40 -23.60
C GLY A 20 11.56 -6.30 -23.83
N PRO A 21 10.83 -6.32 -24.95
CA PRO A 21 9.73 -5.38 -25.21
C PRO A 21 8.54 -5.65 -24.26
N CYS A 22 7.68 -4.65 -24.09
CA CYS A 22 6.49 -4.76 -23.25
C CYS A 22 5.66 -6.03 -23.58
N PRO A 23 5.36 -6.90 -22.60
CA PRO A 23 4.58 -8.12 -22.83
C PRO A 23 3.07 -7.89 -22.79
N PHE A 24 2.63 -6.69 -22.40
CA PHE A 24 1.22 -6.41 -22.11
C PHE A 24 0.43 -5.89 -23.33
N TYR A 25 1.11 -5.24 -24.27
CA TYR A 25 0.49 -4.63 -25.45
C TYR A 25 1.10 -5.19 -26.73
N GLU A 26 0.31 -5.35 -27.78
CA GLU A 26 0.76 -5.84 -29.09
C GLU A 26 0.61 -4.81 -30.22
N VAL A 27 1.52 -4.90 -31.20
CA VAL A 27 1.43 -4.05 -32.41
C VAL A 27 0.17 -4.44 -33.17
N GLY A 28 -0.78 -3.51 -33.23
CA GLY A 28 -2.08 -3.72 -33.88
C GLY A 28 -3.26 -3.69 -32.92
N ASP A 29 -3.01 -3.63 -31.61
CA ASP A 29 -4.07 -3.43 -30.62
C ASP A 29 -4.89 -2.17 -30.93
N LYS A 30 -6.21 -2.32 -30.82
CA LYS A 30 -7.18 -1.25 -31.00
C LYS A 30 -7.96 -1.08 -29.71
N PHE A 31 -7.85 0.11 -29.13
CA PHE A 31 -8.61 0.51 -27.95
C PHE A 31 -9.72 1.44 -28.44
N ILE A 32 -10.96 0.98 -28.37
CA ILE A 32 -12.13 1.76 -28.78
C ILE A 32 -12.76 2.32 -27.52
N PHE A 33 -12.77 3.65 -27.44
CA PHE A 33 -13.39 4.37 -26.34
C PHE A 33 -14.69 4.99 -26.82
N GLU A 34 -15.77 4.60 -26.17
CA GLU A 34 -17.11 5.14 -26.38
C GLU A 34 -17.56 5.91 -25.14
N ARG A 35 -18.16 7.08 -25.39
CA ARG A 35 -18.78 7.96 -24.39
C ARG A 35 -20.13 8.45 -24.91
N TYR A 36 -21.10 7.56 -24.99
CA TYR A 36 -22.48 7.85 -25.41
C TYR A 36 -23.46 6.80 -24.86
N GLY A 37 -24.72 7.16 -24.64
CA GLY A 37 -25.77 6.20 -24.24
C GLY A 37 -25.66 5.62 -22.83
N GLY A 38 -24.89 6.26 -21.92
CA GLY A 38 -24.64 5.76 -20.56
C GLY A 38 -23.36 4.91 -20.42
N GLU A 39 -22.70 4.61 -21.54
CA GLU A 39 -21.38 4.00 -21.56
C GLU A 39 -20.31 5.09 -21.43
N ASP A 40 -19.37 4.89 -20.51
CA ASP A 40 -18.13 5.67 -20.37
C ASP A 40 -16.97 4.69 -20.17
N THR A 41 -16.51 4.16 -21.29
CA THR A 41 -15.42 3.15 -21.34
C THR A 41 -14.10 3.68 -20.78
N PHE A 42 -13.88 4.99 -20.81
CA PHE A 42 -12.72 5.65 -20.21
C PHE A 42 -12.77 5.63 -18.68
N TRP A 43 -13.97 5.67 -18.07
CA TRP A 43 -14.12 5.65 -16.62
C TRP A 43 -13.79 4.28 -15.99
N ARG A 44 -13.86 3.19 -16.77
CA ARG A 44 -13.78 1.80 -16.25
C ARG A 44 -12.45 1.07 -16.50
N GLU A 45 -11.40 1.74 -17.01
CA GLU A 45 -10.07 1.15 -17.16
C GLU A 45 -9.33 1.05 -15.82
N GLY A 46 -9.63 -0.02 -15.08
CA GLY A 46 -9.04 -0.32 -13.77
C GLY A 46 -9.77 -1.45 -13.05
N ASN A 47 -10.31 -2.42 -13.80
CA ASN A 47 -11.22 -3.45 -13.30
C ASN A 47 -12.44 -2.86 -12.55
N GLY A 48 -12.88 -1.66 -12.93
CA GLY A 48 -14.07 -0.99 -12.39
C GLY A 48 -13.96 -0.44 -10.95
N THR A 49 -12.77 -0.39 -10.35
CA THR A 49 -12.62 0.04 -8.95
C THR A 49 -12.36 1.55 -8.77
N GLN A 50 -11.85 2.24 -9.81
CA GLN A 50 -11.48 3.66 -9.76
C GLN A 50 -11.65 4.33 -11.14
N CYS A 51 -11.88 5.65 -11.13
CA CYS A 51 -11.83 6.51 -12.33
C CYS A 51 -10.39 6.64 -12.84
N ALA A 52 -10.14 6.40 -14.14
CA ALA A 52 -8.80 6.46 -14.74
C ALA A 52 -8.13 7.85 -14.62
N GLU A 53 -8.89 8.93 -14.82
CA GLU A 53 -8.43 10.32 -14.64
C GLU A 53 -8.02 10.59 -13.18
N ALA A 54 -8.80 10.12 -12.22
CA ALA A 54 -8.46 10.25 -10.81
C ALA A 54 -7.21 9.42 -10.45
N TRP A 55 -7.10 8.21 -11.00
CA TRP A 55 -5.97 7.31 -10.78
C TRP A 55 -4.65 7.89 -11.28
N ASP A 56 -4.61 8.49 -12.47
CA ASP A 56 -3.42 9.18 -13.01
C ASP A 56 -2.96 10.31 -12.08
N CYS A 57 -3.91 11.02 -11.46
CA CYS A 57 -3.62 12.09 -10.52
C CYS A 57 -3.00 11.58 -9.20
N ILE A 58 -3.41 10.40 -8.70
CA ILE A 58 -3.05 9.94 -7.35
C ILE A 58 -2.01 8.80 -7.29
N SER A 59 -1.84 8.02 -8.36
CA SER A 59 -1.04 6.80 -8.39
C SER A 59 0.42 7.00 -7.96
N ARG A 60 1.04 8.12 -8.39
CA ARG A 60 2.42 8.48 -8.03
C ARG A 60 2.62 8.64 -6.53
N TYR A 61 1.62 9.21 -5.82
CA TYR A 61 1.71 9.42 -4.37
C TYR A 61 1.52 8.10 -3.63
N ILE A 62 0.63 7.24 -4.12
CA ILE A 62 0.44 5.89 -3.59
C ILE A 62 1.72 5.08 -3.75
N TYR A 63 2.37 5.14 -4.92
CA TYR A 63 3.63 4.43 -5.13
C TYR A 63 4.72 4.91 -4.18
N THR A 64 4.89 6.22 -4.00
CA THR A 64 5.83 6.78 -3.01
C THR A 64 5.52 6.31 -1.59
N ALA A 65 4.24 6.27 -1.21
CA ALA A 65 3.80 5.76 0.09
C ALA A 65 4.20 4.29 0.29
N LEU A 66 3.97 3.44 -0.72
CA LEU A 66 4.30 2.01 -0.67
C LEU A 66 5.81 1.75 -0.58
N GLN A 67 6.64 2.60 -1.18
CA GLN A 67 8.10 2.50 -1.08
C GLN A 67 8.64 3.01 0.27
N GLY A 68 7.78 3.42 1.19
CA GLY A 68 8.19 3.96 2.49
C GLY A 68 8.89 5.32 2.40
N GLY A 69 8.73 6.04 1.28
CA GLY A 69 9.30 7.38 1.10
C GLY A 69 8.40 8.48 1.67
N SER A 70 8.97 9.68 1.87
CA SER A 70 8.19 10.89 2.18
C SER A 70 7.31 11.23 0.98
N ILE A 71 5.98 11.29 1.15
CA ILE A 71 5.07 11.63 0.04
C ILE A 71 5.27 13.10 -0.35
N MET A 72 5.36 14.00 0.65
CA MET A 72 5.45 15.46 0.45
C MET A 72 6.34 16.14 1.51
N ARG A 73 7.65 15.94 1.43
CA ARG A 73 8.63 16.46 2.42
C ARG A 73 8.55 17.98 2.56
N GLY A 74 8.24 18.46 3.78
CA GLY A 74 8.21 19.88 4.12
C GLY A 74 7.04 20.67 3.54
N TRP A 75 6.07 19.99 2.92
CA TRP A 75 4.86 20.62 2.36
C TRP A 75 3.63 20.34 3.21
N THR A 76 3.37 19.08 3.55
CA THR A 76 2.35 18.69 4.52
C THR A 76 2.93 18.72 5.95
N ASN A 77 2.05 18.79 6.95
CA ASN A 77 2.43 18.71 8.37
C ASN A 77 2.80 17.29 8.83
N ASP A 78 2.48 16.27 8.03
CA ASP A 78 2.93 14.88 8.17
C ASP A 78 3.46 14.41 6.81
N GLU A 79 4.69 13.94 6.76
CA GLU A 79 5.34 13.47 5.53
C GLU A 79 4.69 12.22 4.92
N ARG A 80 3.83 11.53 5.67
CA ARG A 80 3.03 10.39 5.24
C ARG A 80 1.76 10.80 4.49
N MET A 81 1.45 12.09 4.45
CA MET A 81 0.17 12.58 3.94
C MET A 81 0.31 13.31 2.60
N MET A 82 -0.72 13.20 1.77
CA MET A 82 -0.94 14.07 0.62
C MET A 82 -2.43 14.36 0.45
N ILE A 83 -2.74 15.61 0.09
CA ILE A 83 -4.06 16.00 -0.42
C ILE A 83 -3.92 16.19 -1.92
N ALA A 84 -4.57 15.33 -2.70
CA ALA A 84 -4.59 15.39 -4.15
C ALA A 84 -6.03 15.53 -4.65
N CYS A 85 -6.23 15.98 -5.88
CA CYS A 85 -7.54 15.99 -6.51
C CYS A 85 -7.48 15.38 -7.91
N CYS A 86 -8.62 14.89 -8.39
CA CYS A 86 -8.77 14.61 -9.81
C CYS A 86 -8.83 15.93 -10.60
N ASN A 87 -8.51 15.85 -11.90
CA ASN A 87 -8.44 16.98 -12.81
C ASN A 87 -9.80 17.41 -13.38
N ASP A 88 -10.95 16.93 -12.85
CA ASP A 88 -12.28 17.47 -13.19
C ASP A 88 -12.38 18.90 -12.63
N GLY A 89 -12.08 19.89 -13.49
CA GLY A 89 -12.03 21.29 -13.10
C GLY A 89 -13.38 21.88 -12.65
N THR A 90 -14.50 21.21 -12.94
CA THR A 90 -15.84 21.67 -12.54
C THR A 90 -16.36 20.96 -11.30
N ARG A 91 -15.90 19.73 -11.05
CA ARG A 91 -16.35 18.87 -9.93
C ARG A 91 -15.16 18.03 -9.42
N PRO A 92 -14.13 18.65 -8.84
CA PRO A 92 -12.96 17.92 -8.39
C PRO A 92 -13.32 17.00 -7.23
N VAL A 93 -12.83 15.77 -7.27
CA VAL A 93 -12.83 14.84 -6.14
C VAL A 93 -11.50 15.01 -5.42
N ILE A 94 -11.55 15.29 -4.12
CA ILE A 94 -10.37 15.46 -3.27
C ILE A 94 -10.09 14.16 -2.54
N PHE A 95 -8.84 13.70 -2.61
CA PHE A 95 -8.32 12.52 -1.95
C PHE A 95 -7.38 12.93 -0.83
N ARG A 96 -7.60 12.39 0.37
CA ARG A 96 -6.59 12.34 1.42
C ARG A 96 -5.88 10.98 1.33
N ILE A 97 -4.62 11.02 0.98
CA ILE A 97 -3.74 9.84 0.87
C ILE A 97 -2.86 9.84 2.11
N GLU A 98 -2.77 8.69 2.77
CA GLU A 98 -2.01 8.54 4.00
C GLU A 98 -1.24 7.21 4.00
N ARG A 99 0.09 7.29 4.08
CA ARG A 99 0.95 6.12 4.29
C ARG A 99 0.72 5.60 5.71
N GLN A 100 0.43 4.32 5.82
CA GLN A 100 0.29 3.63 7.10
C GLN A 100 1.61 2.92 7.42
N ASP A 101 2.25 3.31 8.52
CA ASP A 101 3.47 2.66 9.00
C ASP A 101 3.09 1.68 10.13
N TYR A 102 3.48 0.42 9.98
CA TYR A 102 3.21 -0.62 10.97
C TYR A 102 4.31 -1.70 10.95
N LEU A 103 4.42 -2.42 12.06
CA LEU A 103 5.19 -3.66 12.18
C LEU A 103 4.24 -4.86 12.06
N ALA A 104 4.64 -5.89 11.31
CA ALA A 104 3.90 -7.14 11.19
C ALA A 104 4.45 -8.16 12.20
N VAL A 105 3.74 -8.34 13.32
CA VAL A 105 4.08 -9.33 14.35
C VAL A 105 3.42 -10.65 13.99
N LYS A 106 4.20 -11.64 13.56
CA LYS A 106 3.72 -12.99 13.21
C LYS A 106 3.53 -13.82 14.47
N ILE A 107 2.34 -14.39 14.67
CA ILE A 107 1.93 -14.98 15.95
C ILE A 107 1.39 -16.39 15.75
N ASN A 108 1.97 -17.34 16.47
CA ASN A 108 1.51 -18.73 16.48
C ASN A 108 0.52 -18.98 17.64
N GLY A 109 -0.47 -19.83 17.38
CA GLY A 109 -1.43 -20.30 18.39
C GLY A 109 -2.75 -19.52 18.44
N MET A 110 -2.93 -18.48 17.63
CA MET A 110 -4.25 -17.85 17.46
C MET A 110 -5.15 -18.75 16.63
N SER A 111 -6.31 -19.15 17.19
CA SER A 111 -7.26 -20.06 16.53
C SER A 111 -8.71 -19.58 16.53
N CYS A 112 -9.01 -18.46 17.19
CA CYS A 112 -10.35 -17.85 17.19
C CYS A 112 -10.29 -16.35 17.48
N GLU A 113 -11.42 -15.66 17.29
CA GLU A 113 -11.56 -14.21 17.53
C GLU A 113 -11.20 -13.80 18.96
N LYS A 114 -11.54 -14.61 19.96
CA LYS A 114 -11.16 -14.33 21.36
C LYS A 114 -9.64 -14.37 21.57
N CYS A 115 -8.92 -15.19 20.80
CA CYS A 115 -7.45 -15.16 20.81
C CYS A 115 -6.93 -13.86 20.20
N ALA A 116 -7.52 -13.44 19.07
CA ALA A 116 -7.17 -12.19 18.40
C ALA A 116 -7.40 -10.97 19.31
N GLU A 117 -8.55 -10.89 20.00
CA GLU A 117 -8.85 -9.82 20.97
C GLU A 117 -7.84 -9.77 22.12
N ARG A 118 -7.45 -10.93 22.66
CA ARG A 118 -6.47 -11.03 23.75
C ARG A 118 -5.09 -10.53 23.30
N VAL A 119 -4.64 -10.96 22.13
CA VAL A 119 -3.37 -10.51 21.52
C VAL A 119 -3.41 -9.01 21.23
N LYS A 120 -4.50 -8.52 20.64
CA LYS A 120 -4.71 -7.10 20.36
C LYS A 120 -4.55 -6.27 21.63
N THR A 121 -5.25 -6.65 22.70
CA THR A 121 -5.23 -5.94 23.98
C THR A 121 -3.83 -5.89 24.58
N ALA A 122 -3.09 -7.01 24.49
CA ALA A 122 -1.72 -7.07 24.99
C ALA A 122 -0.79 -6.14 24.20
N LEU A 123 -0.85 -6.18 22.86
CA LEU A 123 -0.01 -5.33 22.00
C LEU A 123 -0.36 -3.84 22.12
N GLU A 124 -1.64 -3.48 22.28
CA GLU A 124 -2.07 -2.09 22.50
C GLU A 124 -1.59 -1.51 23.83
N SER A 125 -1.22 -2.36 24.81
CA SER A 125 -0.63 -1.91 26.07
C SER A 125 0.86 -1.55 25.98
N VAL A 126 1.52 -1.90 24.87
CA VAL A 126 2.95 -1.63 24.66
C VAL A 126 3.16 -0.14 24.36
N LYS A 127 4.15 0.45 25.03
CA LYS A 127 4.49 1.87 24.85
C LYS A 127 4.86 2.14 23.38
N MET A 128 4.42 3.30 22.86
CA MET A 128 4.62 3.75 21.48
C MET A 128 3.83 2.99 20.40
N VAL A 129 2.96 2.05 20.78
CA VAL A 129 1.96 1.49 19.87
C VAL A 129 0.78 2.46 19.75
N GLU A 130 0.39 2.82 18.53
CA GLU A 130 -0.75 3.73 18.29
C GLU A 130 -2.07 2.97 18.15
N ARG A 131 -2.04 1.83 17.46
CA ARG A 131 -3.19 0.97 17.16
C ARG A 131 -2.71 -0.42 16.79
N VAL A 132 -3.53 -1.43 17.07
CA VAL A 132 -3.28 -2.81 16.61
C VAL A 132 -4.48 -3.34 15.84
N GLU A 133 -4.20 -3.97 14.69
CA GLU A 133 -5.19 -4.73 13.94
C GLU A 133 -4.70 -6.17 13.74
N VAL A 134 -5.45 -7.13 14.27
CA VAL A 134 -5.10 -8.55 14.14
C VAL A 134 -5.69 -9.11 12.86
N ARG A 135 -4.85 -9.76 12.04
CA ARG A 135 -5.23 -10.47 10.82
C ARG A 135 -5.26 -11.96 11.12
N LEU A 136 -6.31 -12.42 11.81
CA LEU A 136 -6.42 -13.81 12.31
C LEU A 136 -6.23 -14.84 11.18
N GLU A 137 -6.89 -14.64 10.04
CA GLU A 137 -6.78 -15.53 8.87
C GLU A 137 -5.36 -15.59 8.28
N LYS A 138 -4.55 -14.55 8.50
CA LYS A 138 -3.16 -14.47 8.01
C LYS A 138 -2.12 -14.86 9.06
N GLY A 139 -2.52 -15.00 10.33
CA GLY A 139 -1.62 -15.40 11.42
C GLY A 139 -0.67 -14.30 11.92
N TRP A 140 -1.02 -13.02 11.75
CA TRP A 140 -0.20 -11.90 12.25
C TRP A 140 -1.04 -10.73 12.76
N ALA A 141 -0.39 -9.80 13.47
CA ALA A 141 -0.95 -8.52 13.88
C ALA A 141 -0.18 -7.37 13.24
N GLU A 142 -0.91 -6.39 12.73
CA GLU A 142 -0.39 -5.11 12.24
C GLU A 142 -0.36 -4.13 13.41
N VAL A 143 0.83 -3.77 13.86
CA VAL A 143 1.07 -2.85 14.98
C VAL A 143 1.44 -1.49 14.39
N PHE A 144 0.51 -0.54 14.36
CA PHE A 144 0.72 0.78 13.79
C PHE A 144 1.57 1.65 14.72
N VAL A 145 2.59 2.28 14.15
CA VAL A 145 3.65 2.96 14.90
C VAL A 145 4.08 4.25 14.20
N ARG A 146 4.73 5.14 14.96
CA ARG A 146 5.46 6.24 14.36
C ARG A 146 6.91 5.83 14.11
N ARG A 147 7.42 6.13 12.91
CA ARG A 147 8.81 5.85 12.54
C ARG A 147 9.86 6.53 13.41
N ASP A 148 9.56 7.70 13.96
CA ASP A 148 10.46 8.46 14.82
C ASP A 148 10.51 7.93 16.26
N ALA A 149 9.56 7.08 16.64
CA ALA A 149 9.48 6.47 17.97
C ALA A 149 8.86 5.06 17.88
N PRO A 150 9.54 4.08 17.26
CA PRO A 150 9.03 2.72 17.20
C PRO A 150 9.04 2.07 18.60
N PRO A 151 8.09 1.16 18.89
CA PRO A 151 8.14 0.32 20.08
C PRO A 151 9.37 -0.60 20.04
N GLU A 152 9.87 -1.00 21.21
CA GLU A 152 10.92 -2.01 21.30
C GLU A 152 10.35 -3.38 20.89
N GLU A 153 11.03 -4.06 19.96
CA GLU A 153 10.59 -5.38 19.47
C GLU A 153 10.45 -6.39 20.61
N GLU A 154 11.35 -6.35 21.60
CA GLU A 154 11.29 -7.25 22.75
C GLU A 154 10.03 -7.02 23.59
N ALA A 155 9.62 -5.76 23.78
CA ALA A 155 8.38 -5.44 24.49
C ALA A 155 7.13 -5.98 23.76
N LEU A 156 7.14 -5.99 22.43
CA LEU A 156 6.09 -6.63 21.63
C LEU A 156 6.08 -8.15 21.82
N ARG A 157 7.25 -8.79 21.86
CA ARG A 157 7.39 -10.24 22.11
C ARG A 157 6.87 -10.60 23.49
N GLU A 158 7.34 -9.92 24.53
CA GLU A 158 6.91 -10.13 25.92
C GLU A 158 5.39 -9.96 26.08
N ALA A 159 4.79 -8.96 25.41
CA ALA A 159 3.34 -8.77 25.46
C ALA A 159 2.56 -9.95 24.85
N VAL A 160 3.01 -10.46 23.70
CA VAL A 160 2.38 -11.62 23.03
C VAL A 160 2.58 -12.90 23.85
N GLU A 161 3.77 -13.09 24.42
CA GLU A 161 4.09 -14.25 25.26
C GLU A 161 3.34 -14.24 26.59
N GLY A 162 3.21 -13.06 27.23
CA GLY A 162 2.37 -12.85 28.41
C GLY A 162 0.88 -13.11 28.13
N ALA A 163 0.44 -12.93 26.88
CA ALA A 163 -0.90 -13.31 26.44
C ALA A 163 -1.07 -14.83 26.19
N GLY A 164 0.01 -15.61 26.24
CA GLY A 164 0.01 -17.06 26.07
C GLY A 164 0.21 -17.54 24.63
N TYR A 165 0.81 -16.71 23.77
CA TYR A 165 1.11 -17.02 22.37
C TYR A 165 2.61 -16.93 22.12
N SER A 166 3.07 -17.26 20.91
CA SER A 166 4.50 -17.16 20.56
C SER A 166 4.70 -16.33 19.29
N VAL A 167 5.78 -15.56 19.24
CA VAL A 167 6.13 -14.70 18.10
C VAL A 167 7.07 -15.44 17.16
N ALA A 168 6.65 -15.61 15.90
CA ALA A 168 7.45 -16.25 14.86
C ALA A 168 8.41 -15.27 14.14
N GLY A 169 8.10 -13.97 14.16
CA GLY A 169 8.89 -12.93 13.50
C GLY A 169 8.21 -11.56 13.61
N ILE A 170 8.99 -10.50 13.42
CA ILE A 170 8.53 -9.11 13.36
C ILE A 170 9.18 -8.52 12.11
N ASP A 171 8.37 -8.00 11.18
CA ASP A 171 8.80 -7.34 9.94
C ASP A 171 8.32 -5.89 9.88
#